data_AF-A0A529X530-F1
#
_entry.id   AF-A0A529X530-F1
#
_cell.length_a   1.000
_cell.length_b   1.000
_cell.length_c   1.000
_cell.angle_alpha   90.00
_cell.angle_beta   90.00
_cell.angle_gamma   90.00
#
_symmetry.space_group_name_H-M   'P 1'
#
loop_
_entity.id
_entity.type
_entity.pdbx_description
1 polymer ?
#
loop_
_entity_poly.entity_id
_entity_poly.type
_entity_poly.pdbx_seq_one_letter_code
_entity_poly.pdbx_strand_id
1 'polypeptide(L)' 'VPIEPARMADRQVIEWDKDDIDILKFMKVDVLALGMLTCMKRSFDLLAEHKGMTLDLATIPAEDPATYAMI' A
#
# COMPACT_ATOMS: atom_id res chain seq x y z
N VAL A 1 12.82 -11.48 -23.01
CA VAL A 1 12.90 -12.01 -21.63
C VAL A 1 11.93 -13.18 -21.57
N PRO A 2 12.35 -14.38 -21.14
CA PRO A 2 11.43 -15.51 -20.93
C PRO A 2 10.44 -15.15 -19.82
N ILE A 3 9.15 -15.40 -20.09
CA ILE A 3 8.05 -15.05 -19.20
C ILE A 3 7.28 -16.33 -18.90
N GLU A 4 7.20 -16.72 -17.64
CA GLU A 4 6.41 -17.87 -17.20
C GLU A 4 5.11 -17.41 -16.52
N PRO A 5 4.00 -18.15 -16.69
CA PRO A 5 2.79 -17.89 -15.92
C PRO A 5 3.02 -18.20 -14.44
N ALA A 6 2.70 -17.24 -13.56
CA ALA A 6 2.75 -17.45 -12.12
C ALA A 6 1.64 -18.41 -11.66
N ARG A 7 1.77 -18.94 -10.44
CA ARG A 7 0.73 -19.81 -9.82
C ARG A 7 -0.64 -19.12 -9.68
N MET A 8 -0.70 -17.79 -9.64
CA MET A 8 -1.95 -17.02 -9.63
C MET A 8 -2.37 -16.67 -11.06
N ALA A 9 -3.67 -16.77 -11.36
CA ALA A 9 -4.24 -16.36 -12.64
C ALA A 9 -3.85 -14.91 -12.99
N ASP A 10 -3.59 -14.67 -14.28
CA ASP A 10 -3.23 -13.38 -14.87
C ASP A 10 -1.94 -12.74 -14.31
N ARG A 11 -1.09 -13.52 -13.65
CA ARG A 11 0.24 -13.08 -13.23
C ARG A 11 1.32 -13.78 -14.05
N GLN A 12 2.35 -13.01 -14.38
CA GLN A 12 3.53 -13.47 -15.09
C GLN A 12 4.75 -13.24 -14.20
N VAL A 13 5.66 -14.22 -14.16
CA VAL A 13 6.94 -14.12 -13.47
C VAL A 13 8.04 -14.00 -14.52
N ILE A 14 8.96 -13.06 -14.29
CA ILE A 14 10.20 -12.95 -15.05
C ILE A 14 11.22 -13.82 -14.31
N GLU A 15 11.86 -14.76 -15.00
CA GLU A 15 12.85 -15.69 -14.41
C GLU A 15 14.18 -15.02 -14.02
N TRP A 16 14.34 -13.73 -14.31
CA TRP A 16 15.56 -12.98 -14.03
C TRP A 16 15.58 -12.44 -12.62
N ASP A 17 16.72 -12.57 -11.95
CA ASP A 17 16.91 -12.04 -10.61
C ASP A 17 17.06 -10.51 -10.67
N LYS A 18 16.91 -9.86 -9.51
CA LYS A 18 16.98 -8.40 -9.35
C LYS A 18 18.26 -7.81 -9.95
N ASP A 19 19.38 -8.50 -9.79
CA ASP A 19 20.69 -8.05 -10.26
C ASP A 19 20.78 -8.06 -11.80
N ASP A 20 20.12 -9.02 -12.46
CA ASP A 20 20.08 -9.12 -13.93
C ASP A 20 19.26 -7.97 -14.54
N ILE A 21 18.17 -7.58 -13.88
CA ILE A 21 17.29 -6.47 -14.29
C ILE A 21 18.01 -5.11 -14.11
N ASP A 22 18.77 -4.95 -13.03
CA ASP A 22 19.54 -3.73 -12.74
C ASP A 22 20.73 -3.56 -13.70
N ILE A 23 21.45 -4.64 -14.06
CA ILE A 23 22.56 -4.61 -15.04
C ILE A 23 22.07 -4.15 -16.42
N LEU A 24 20.84 -4.52 -16.78
CA LEU A 24 20.23 -4.19 -18.07
C LEU A 24 19.49 -2.83 -18.07
N LYS A 25 19.59 -2.07 -16.97
CA LYS A 25 18.98 -0.75 -16.77
C LYS A 25 17.46 -0.73 -17.01
N PHE A 26 16.77 -1.82 -16.68
CA PHE A 26 15.31 -1.82 -16.74
C PHE A 26 14.71 -0.97 -15.64
N MET A 27 13.57 -0.33 -15.95
CA MET A 27 12.83 0.46 -14.96
C MET A 27 12.11 -0.47 -13.99
N LYS A 28 12.56 -0.48 -12.73
CA LYS A 28 11.95 -1.25 -11.63
C LYS A 28 10.98 -0.37 -10.84
N VAL A 29 9.76 -0.88 -10.62
CA VAL A 29 8.76 -0.25 -9.76
C VAL A 29 8.30 -1.26 -8.72
N ASP A 30 8.51 -0.94 -7.45
CA ASP A 30 8.06 -1.76 -6.33
C ASP A 30 6.65 -1.33 -5.89
N VAL A 31 5.68 -2.23 -6.00
CA VAL A 31 4.32 -2.02 -5.51
C VAL A 31 4.15 -2.79 -4.20
N LEU A 32 4.21 -2.09 -3.07
CA LEU A 32 4.07 -2.66 -1.74
C LEU A 32 2.62 -2.63 -1.26
N ALA A 33 2.06 -3.79 -0.92
CA ALA A 33 0.74 -3.89 -0.29
C ALA A 33 0.86 -3.78 1.24
N LEU A 34 0.80 -2.54 1.77
CA LEU A 34 0.86 -2.29 3.21
C LEU A 34 -0.52 -2.51 3.85
N GLY A 35 -0.65 -3.58 4.66
CA GLY A 35 -1.91 -3.91 5.34
C GLY A 35 -2.46 -2.80 6.24
N MET A 36 -1.57 -2.00 6.84
CA MET A 36 -1.95 -0.85 7.67
C MET A 36 -2.71 0.24 6.89
N LEU A 37 -2.42 0.44 5.60
CA LEU A 37 -3.18 1.37 4.76
C LEU A 37 -4.63 0.90 4.57
N THR A 38 -4.83 -0.41 4.45
CA THR A 38 -6.19 -0.99 4.36
C THR A 38 -6.93 -0.86 5.69
N CYS A 39 -6.24 -1.06 6.81
CA CYS A 39 -6.81 -0.84 8.14
C CYS A 39 -7.27 0.60 8.32
N MET A 40 -6.43 1.58 8.01
CA MET A 40 -6.78 3.01 8.11
C MET A 40 -7.96 3.38 7.23
N LYS A 41 -8.02 2.89 5.98
CA LYS A 41 -9.17 3.12 5.10
C LYS A 41 -10.48 2.65 5.75
N ARG A 42 -10.51 1.42 6.27
CA ARG A 42 -11.69 0.88 6.95
C ARG A 42 -12.07 1.69 8.19
N SER A 43 -11.09 2.17 8.94
CA SER A 43 -11.34 3.04 10.09
C SER A 43 -11.98 4.37 9.69
N PHE A 44 -11.57 4.99 8.58
CA PHE A 44 -12.22 6.20 8.07
C PHE A 44 -13.64 5.93 7.57
N ASP A 45 -13.86 4.81 6.87
CA ASP A 45 -15.19 4.40 6.43
C ASP A 45 -16.15 4.24 7.64
N LEU A 46 -15.66 3.63 8.73
CA LEU A 46 -16.42 3.51 9.98
C LEU A 46 -16.70 4.86 10.65
N LEU A 47 -15.75 5.80 10.62
CA LEU A 47 -15.95 7.15 11.14
C LEU A 47 -17.00 7.93 10.32
N ALA A 48 -17.01 7.76 9.00
CA ALA A 48 -18.01 8.35 8.13
C ALA A 48 -19.40 7.78 8.42
N GLU A 49 -19.53 6.46 8.54
CA GLU A 49 -20.80 5.78 8.79
C GLU A 49 -21.38 6.12 10.17
N HIS A 50 -20.58 6.06 11.23
CA HIS A 50 -21.08 6.16 12.60
C HIS A 50 -21.05 7.56 13.18
N LYS A 51 -20.17 8.45 12.69
CA LYS A 51 -19.99 9.80 13.23
C LYS A 51 -20.24 10.90 12.21
N GLY A 52 -20.53 10.56 10.95
CA GLY A 52 -20.68 11.55 9.86
C GLY A 52 -19.39 12.32 9.58
N MET A 53 -18.25 11.84 10.08
CA MET A 53 -16.95 12.50 9.94
C MET A 53 -16.23 11.88 8.74
N THR A 54 -16.02 12.68 7.69
CA THR A 54 -15.21 12.25 6.55
C THR A 54 -13.78 12.72 6.76
N LEU A 55 -12.86 11.77 6.93
CA LEU A 55 -11.43 12.02 7.08
C LEU A 55 -10.65 11.16 6.08
N ASP A 56 -9.55 11.69 5.59
CA ASP A 56 -8.57 10.97 4.78
C ASP A 56 -7.15 11.22 5.31
N LEU A 57 -6.16 10.52 4.73
CA LEU A 57 -4.75 10.64 5.14
C LEU A 57 -4.18 12.06 5.03
N ALA A 58 -4.76 12.93 4.20
CA ALA A 58 -4.34 14.32 4.02
C ALA A 58 -5.13 15.30 4.91
N THR A 59 -6.34 14.96 5.35
CA THR A 59 -7.23 15.85 6.12
C THR A 59 -7.25 15.56 7.62
N ILE A 60 -6.55 14.52 8.10
CA ILE A 60 -6.42 14.27 9.54
C ILE A 60 -5.73 15.46 10.21
N PRO A 61 -6.29 16.00 11.32
CA PRO A 61 -5.63 17.03 12.10
C PRO A 61 -4.26 16.57 12.60
N ALA A 62 -3.22 17.33 12.27
CA ALA A 62 -1.92 17.16 12.91
C ALA A 62 -1.99 17.64 14.37
N GLU A 63 -1.14 17.07 15.23
CA GLU A 63 -0.97 17.50 16.62
C GLU A 63 -2.24 17.37 17.49
N ASP A 64 -2.99 16.27 17.39
CA ASP A 64 -4.12 16.03 18.28
C ASP A 64 -3.65 15.67 19.71
N PRO A 65 -3.93 16.52 20.73
CA PRO A 65 -3.50 16.26 22.10
C PRO A 65 -4.11 15.00 22.70
N ALA A 66 -5.33 14.63 22.26
CA ALA A 66 -5.97 13.40 22.73
C ALA A 66 -5.23 12.16 22.23
N THR A 67 -4.73 12.20 20.99
CA THR A 67 -3.86 11.16 20.43
C THR A 67 -2.54 11.05 21.20
N TYR A 68 -1.90 12.17 21.55
CA TYR A 68 -0.66 12.14 22.34
C TYR A 68 -0.85 11.67 23.77
N ALA A 69 -2.02 11.91 24.38
CA ALA A 69 -2.32 11.41 25.72
C ALA A 69 -2.53 9.88 25.79
N MET A 70 -2.70 9.21 24.65
CA MET A 70 -2.86 7.74 24.59
C MET A 70 -1.52 6.98 24.56
N ILE A 71 -0.40 7.68 24.34
CA ILE A 71 0.95 7.11 24.27
C ILE A 71 1.65 7.31 25.62
#